data_AF-A0A495LK02-F1
#
_entry.id   AF-A0A495LK02-F1
#
_cell.length_a   1.000
_cell.length_b   1.000
_cell.length_c   1.000
_cell.angle_alpha   90.00
_cell.angle_beta   90.00
_cell.angle_gamma   90.00
#
_symmetry.space_group_name_H-M   'P 1'
#
loop_
_entity.id
_entity.type
_entity.pdbx_description
1 polymer ?
#
loop_
_entity_poly.entity_id
_entity_poly.type
_entity_poly.pdbx_seq_one_letter_code
_entity_poly.pdbx_strand_id
1 'polypeptide(L)'
;MEVQNNFRSKIRGFFTKMRIFINSFNGFLFHSLYCKFSNNTKNYKKVIINSNVNYYEKTCIALIDSLVKYGVKKDDIILMVGGFSKIEKFYYHGVESYFLDNNTIDFTAFIGVLDLELTNSVDYFFYIHDTTVINSKKFTNVFYKYPVKKQHAYSIGTFISMNIGFYSKESLIKNKTLIMSAKNTDYSRQGVYNSKVLGFEMEDAIFKNSFKYRKTIFLGYSFPIVNKTIYVGQERIEENFKYLGILKYKANSDHVGKYKITLTD
;
A
#
# COMPACT_ATOMS: atom_id res chain seq x y z
N MET A 1 48.30 -3.78 9.35
CA MET A 1 47.10 -4.04 8.49
C MET A 1 45.78 -3.67 9.16
N GLU A 2 45.60 -3.80 10.48
CA GLU A 2 44.34 -3.44 11.16
C GLU A 2 43.98 -1.94 11.11
N VAL A 3 44.96 -1.03 11.16
CA VAL A 3 44.73 0.42 11.17
C VAL A 3 44.12 0.93 9.86
N GLN A 4 44.51 0.37 8.71
CA GLN A 4 43.96 0.73 7.40
C GLN A 4 42.51 0.24 7.21
N ASN A 5 42.14 -0.90 7.79
CA ASN A 5 40.78 -1.43 7.74
C ASN A 5 39.82 -0.59 8.60
N ASN A 6 40.29 -0.08 9.74
CA ASN A 6 39.49 0.77 10.62
C ASN A 6 39.25 2.17 10.02
N PHE A 7 40.21 2.70 9.27
CA PHE A 7 40.06 3.97 8.54
C PHE A 7 39.09 3.85 7.35
N ARG A 8 39.17 2.76 6.58
CA ARG A 8 38.24 2.49 5.46
C ARG A 8 36.80 2.28 5.91
N SER A 9 36.56 1.65 7.07
CA SER A 9 35.20 1.46 7.61
C SER A 9 34.57 2.78 8.06
N LYS A 10 35.34 3.66 8.72
CA LYS A 10 34.89 4.99 9.14
C LYS A 10 34.56 5.90 7.95
N ILE A 11 35.38 5.86 6.89
CA ILE A 11 35.14 6.62 5.65
C ILE A 11 33.88 6.11 4.93
N ARG A 12 33.66 4.79 4.83
CA ARG A 12 32.42 4.23 4.27
C ARG A 12 31.18 4.65 5.06
N GLY A 13 31.26 4.65 6.39
CA GLY A 13 30.19 5.11 7.27
C GLY A 13 29.85 6.59 7.06
N PHE A 14 30.88 7.43 6.87
CA PHE A 14 30.72 8.86 6.60
C PHE A 14 30.04 9.12 5.25
N PHE A 15 30.51 8.51 4.16
CA PHE A 15 29.88 8.69 2.83
C PHE A 15 28.45 8.14 2.77
N THR A 16 28.15 7.06 3.50
CA THR A 16 26.79 6.51 3.57
C THR A 16 25.85 7.48 4.31
N LYS A 17 26.29 8.05 5.44
CA LYS A 17 25.53 9.07 6.18
C LYS A 17 25.36 10.36 5.36
N MET A 18 26.38 10.80 4.63
CA MET A 18 26.32 11.98 3.78
C MET A 18 25.38 11.79 2.58
N ARG A 19 25.36 10.61 1.97
CA ARG A 19 24.41 10.26 0.90
C ARG A 19 22.97 10.21 1.40
N ILE A 20 22.74 9.69 2.60
CA ILE A 20 21.41 9.72 3.27
C ILE A 20 20.99 11.16 3.55
N PHE A 21 21.90 12.00 4.08
CA PHE A 21 21.64 13.40 4.37
C PHE A 21 21.27 14.20 3.11
N ILE A 22 22.07 14.08 2.04
CA ILE A 22 21.83 14.74 0.74
C ILE A 22 20.50 14.27 0.12
N ASN A 23 20.16 12.99 0.18
CA ASN A 23 18.88 12.47 -0.30
C ASN A 23 17.69 12.98 0.53
N SER A 24 17.84 13.14 1.84
CA SER A 24 16.80 13.69 2.72
C SER A 24 16.55 15.18 2.48
N PHE A 25 17.62 15.95 2.23
CA PHE A 25 17.56 17.39 1.98
C PHE A 25 16.97 17.69 0.59
N ASN A 26 17.37 16.90 -0.41
CA ASN A 26 16.81 16.99 -1.76
C ASN A 26 15.33 16.59 -1.79
N GLY A 27 14.89 15.62 -0.99
CA GLY A 27 13.47 15.22 -0.90
C GLY A 27 12.56 16.36 -0.42
N PHE A 28 13.01 17.14 0.57
CA PHE A 28 12.23 18.26 1.11
C PHE A 28 12.18 19.47 0.18
N LEU A 29 13.31 19.83 -0.44
CA LEU A 29 13.38 20.92 -1.41
C LEU A 29 12.62 20.59 -2.71
N PHE A 30 12.69 19.34 -3.17
CA PHE A 30 11.87 18.88 -4.30
C PHE A 30 10.38 18.96 -3.97
N HIS A 31 9.94 18.54 -2.78
CA HIS A 31 8.52 18.55 -2.42
C HIS A 31 7.90 19.96 -2.44
N SER A 32 8.65 20.97 -2.00
CA SER A 32 8.25 22.39 -2.01
C SER A 32 8.14 22.97 -3.43
N LEU A 33 9.09 22.65 -4.31
CA LEU A 33 9.09 23.13 -5.70
C LEU A 33 8.15 22.32 -6.61
N TYR A 34 7.92 21.04 -6.34
CA TYR A 34 7.06 20.16 -7.16
C TYR A 34 5.56 20.49 -7.02
N CYS A 35 5.14 20.96 -5.84
CA CYS A 35 3.76 21.39 -5.60
C CYS A 35 3.40 22.70 -6.32
N LYS A 36 4.38 23.48 -6.83
CA LYS A 36 4.14 24.77 -7.49
C LYS A 36 3.82 24.67 -9.00
N PHE A 37 4.02 23.52 -9.63
CA PHE A 37 3.82 23.36 -11.09
C PHE A 37 2.92 22.17 -11.44
N SER A 38 1.63 22.29 -11.12
CA SER A 38 0.61 21.38 -11.66
C SER A 38 -0.52 22.15 -12.32
N ASN A 39 -0.70 21.86 -13.61
CA ASN A 39 -1.87 22.28 -14.37
C ASN A 39 -3.15 21.60 -13.84
N ASN A 40 -4.24 22.30 -14.07
CA ASN A 40 -5.53 22.22 -13.38
C ASN A 40 -6.46 21.12 -13.96
N THR A 41 -5.97 19.89 -14.18
CA THR A 41 -6.85 18.77 -14.55
C THR A 41 -7.37 18.11 -13.28
N LYS A 42 -8.68 18.24 -13.01
CA LYS A 42 -9.36 17.49 -11.94
C LYS A 42 -9.36 15.99 -12.31
N ASN A 43 -8.32 15.25 -11.93
CA ASN A 43 -8.33 13.80 -12.03
C ASN A 43 -9.24 13.23 -10.93
N TYR A 44 -10.15 12.31 -11.27
CA TYR A 44 -10.98 11.66 -10.26
C TYR A 44 -10.16 10.58 -9.53
N LYS A 45 -10.11 10.68 -8.19
CA LYS A 45 -9.28 9.84 -7.33
C LYS A 45 -10.14 9.17 -6.28
N LYS A 46 -9.93 7.88 -6.04
CA LYS A 46 -10.51 7.18 -4.89
C LYS A 46 -9.44 6.48 -4.06
N VAL A 47 -9.65 6.38 -2.75
CA VAL A 47 -8.94 5.45 -1.87
C VAL A 47 -9.63 4.11 -1.97
N ILE A 48 -8.89 3.05 -2.29
CA ILE A 48 -9.39 1.66 -2.26
C ILE A 48 -8.76 0.95 -1.07
N ILE A 49 -9.61 0.52 -0.15
CA ILE A 49 -9.22 -0.24 1.03
C ILE A 49 -9.32 -1.72 0.67
N ASN A 50 -8.21 -2.43 0.82
CA ASN A 50 -8.13 -3.87 0.65
C ASN A 50 -8.27 -4.58 2.00
N SER A 51 -9.23 -5.50 2.10
CA SER A 51 -9.44 -6.32 3.29
C SER A 51 -9.95 -7.73 2.94
N ASN A 52 -10.13 -8.55 3.96
CA ASN A 52 -10.64 -9.91 3.88
C ASN A 52 -11.74 -10.11 4.94
N VAL A 53 -12.68 -11.02 4.65
CA VAL A 53 -13.85 -11.36 5.48
C VAL A 53 -13.50 -11.59 6.96
N ASN A 54 -12.31 -12.13 7.24
CA ASN A 54 -11.88 -12.44 8.60
C ASN A 54 -11.43 -11.22 9.43
N TYR A 55 -11.19 -10.07 8.79
CA TYR A 55 -10.53 -8.92 9.43
C TYR A 55 -11.29 -7.60 9.30
N TYR A 56 -12.04 -7.39 8.21
CA TYR A 56 -12.55 -6.07 7.83
C TYR A 56 -13.35 -5.36 8.94
N GLU A 57 -14.17 -6.08 9.70
CA GLU A 57 -14.96 -5.51 10.80
C GLU A 57 -14.10 -4.89 11.89
N LYS A 58 -12.91 -5.46 12.13
CA LYS A 58 -12.01 -5.07 13.21
C LYS A 58 -11.00 -4.01 12.79
N THR A 59 -10.59 -4.02 11.53
CA THR A 59 -9.47 -3.21 11.01
C THR A 59 -9.97 -1.98 10.25
N CYS A 60 -10.98 -2.14 9.38
CA CYS A 60 -11.39 -1.09 8.45
C CYS A 60 -12.04 0.12 9.13
N ILE A 61 -12.71 -0.06 10.27
CA ILE A 61 -13.32 1.05 11.00
C ILE A 61 -12.28 2.11 11.39
N ALA A 62 -11.15 1.67 11.96
CA ALA A 62 -10.07 2.57 12.37
C ALA A 62 -9.47 3.32 11.17
N LEU A 63 -9.30 2.62 10.05
CA LEU A 63 -8.79 3.23 8.82
C LEU A 63 -9.78 4.25 8.25
N ILE A 64 -11.05 3.89 8.08
CA ILE A 64 -12.10 4.77 7.54
C ILE A 64 -12.26 6.01 8.42
N ASP A 65 -12.37 5.84 9.73
CA ASP A 65 -12.51 6.95 10.67
C ASP A 65 -11.29 7.88 10.59
N SER A 66 -10.08 7.33 10.46
CA SER A 66 -8.88 8.14 10.30
C SER A 66 -8.82 8.90 8.97
N LEU A 67 -9.22 8.26 7.85
CA LEU A 67 -9.31 8.91 6.54
C LEU A 67 -10.28 10.10 6.59
N VAL A 68 -11.47 9.89 7.15
CA VAL A 68 -12.49 10.93 7.31
C VAL A 68 -12.02 12.03 8.26
N LYS A 69 -11.46 11.67 9.42
CA LYS A 69 -10.90 12.63 10.39
C LYS A 69 -9.86 13.55 9.77
N TYR A 70 -9.03 13.05 8.85
CA TYR A 70 -8.02 13.85 8.18
C TYR A 70 -8.48 14.49 6.87
N GLY A 71 -9.76 14.35 6.48
CA GLY A 71 -10.41 15.16 5.45
C GLY A 71 -10.61 14.46 4.10
N VAL A 72 -10.52 13.14 4.03
CA VAL A 72 -10.95 12.38 2.84
C VAL A 72 -12.47 12.25 2.88
N LYS A 73 -13.15 12.59 1.79
CA LYS A 73 -14.60 12.45 1.69
C LYS A 73 -14.99 10.98 1.64
N LYS A 74 -16.11 10.60 2.27
CA LYS A 74 -16.61 9.21 2.24
C LYS A 74 -16.84 8.70 0.81
N ASP A 75 -17.33 9.56 -0.09
CA ASP A 75 -17.56 9.22 -1.50
C ASP A 75 -16.27 8.91 -2.27
N ASP A 76 -15.13 9.39 -1.77
CA ASP A 76 -13.80 9.12 -2.34
C ASP A 76 -13.18 7.85 -1.74
N ILE A 77 -13.89 7.10 -0.89
CA ILE A 77 -13.41 5.86 -0.25
C ILE A 77 -14.25 4.68 -0.75
N ILE A 78 -13.58 3.61 -1.18
CA ILE A 78 -14.22 2.32 -1.46
C ILE A 78 -13.57 1.24 -0.60
N LEU A 79 -14.39 0.42 0.06
CA LEU A 79 -13.94 -0.77 0.76
C LEU A 79 -14.16 -2.02 -0.10
N MET A 80 -13.11 -2.81 -0.30
CA MET A 80 -13.15 -4.08 -1.03
C MET A 80 -12.80 -5.23 -0.07
N VAL A 81 -13.71 -6.18 0.10
CA VAL A 81 -13.55 -7.30 1.03
C VAL A 81 -13.63 -8.62 0.30
N GLY A 82 -12.53 -9.37 0.30
CA GLY A 82 -12.45 -10.70 -0.28
C GLY A 82 -12.89 -11.78 0.71
N GLY A 83 -13.11 -12.99 0.21
CA GLY A 83 -13.47 -14.17 1.00
C GLY A 83 -14.96 -14.50 1.01
N PHE A 84 -15.76 -13.87 0.15
CA PHE A 84 -17.19 -14.14 -0.01
C PHE A 84 -17.46 -15.03 -1.23
N SER A 85 -18.64 -15.66 -1.32
CA SER A 85 -19.00 -16.55 -2.43
C SER A 85 -19.56 -15.84 -3.66
N LYS A 86 -19.92 -14.56 -3.53
CA LYS A 86 -20.50 -13.74 -4.59
C LYS A 86 -20.08 -12.29 -4.43
N ILE A 87 -20.11 -11.57 -5.54
CA ILE A 87 -19.93 -10.12 -5.54
C ILE A 87 -21.22 -9.46 -5.05
N GLU A 88 -21.13 -8.60 -4.04
CA GLU A 88 -22.28 -7.88 -3.49
C GLU A 88 -21.89 -6.47 -3.04
N LYS A 89 -22.67 -5.47 -3.45
CA LYS A 89 -22.50 -4.08 -3.01
C LYS A 89 -23.22 -3.85 -1.68
N PHE A 90 -22.55 -3.17 -0.76
CA PHE A 90 -23.11 -2.77 0.53
C PHE A 90 -22.54 -1.42 0.98
N TYR A 91 -22.96 -0.94 2.14
CA TYR A 91 -22.42 0.27 2.76
C TYR A 91 -21.84 -0.05 4.14
N TYR A 92 -20.58 0.28 4.36
CA TYR A 92 -19.89 0.09 5.64
C TYR A 92 -19.49 1.45 6.20
N HIS A 93 -19.98 1.82 7.40
CA HIS A 93 -19.69 3.15 7.98
C HIS A 93 -19.97 4.35 7.04
N GLY A 94 -20.93 4.19 6.13
CA GLY A 94 -21.30 5.19 5.14
C GLY A 94 -20.32 5.37 3.99
N VAL A 95 -19.38 4.44 3.78
CA VAL A 95 -18.59 4.34 2.53
C VAL A 95 -19.18 3.25 1.64
N GLU A 96 -19.00 3.41 0.33
CA GLU A 96 -19.35 2.40 -0.67
C GLU A 96 -18.43 1.18 -0.51
N SER A 97 -19.03 0.00 -0.45
CA SER A 97 -18.30 -1.23 -0.16
C SER A 97 -18.73 -2.40 -1.04
N TYR A 98 -17.82 -3.35 -1.26
CA TYR A 98 -18.08 -4.55 -2.05
C TYR A 98 -17.52 -5.80 -1.37
N PHE A 99 -18.37 -6.80 -1.21
CA PHE A 99 -17.93 -8.19 -1.05
C PHE A 99 -17.52 -8.72 -2.41
N LEU A 100 -16.43 -9.49 -2.44
CA LEU A 100 -15.85 -10.02 -3.66
C LEU A 100 -15.70 -11.54 -3.60
N ASP A 101 -15.91 -12.18 -4.74
CA ASP A 101 -15.87 -13.63 -4.95
C ASP A 101 -14.45 -14.18 -5.15
N ASN A 102 -13.50 -13.66 -4.37
CA ASN A 102 -12.12 -14.14 -4.36
C ASN A 102 -11.53 -14.04 -2.97
N ASN A 103 -10.60 -14.93 -2.65
CA ASN A 103 -9.93 -15.02 -1.35
C ASN A 103 -8.46 -14.61 -1.44
N THR A 104 -8.13 -13.66 -2.31
CA THR A 104 -6.75 -13.20 -2.57
C THR A 104 -6.36 -12.05 -1.65
N ILE A 105 -5.68 -12.34 -0.55
CA ILE A 105 -5.41 -11.36 0.52
C ILE A 105 -4.80 -10.04 0.00
N ASP A 106 -3.72 -10.08 -0.78
CA ASP A 106 -2.96 -8.87 -1.15
C ASP A 106 -3.40 -8.16 -2.44
N PHE A 107 -4.37 -8.72 -3.19
CA PHE A 107 -4.82 -8.20 -4.48
C PHE A 107 -6.33 -8.06 -4.62
N THR A 108 -7.11 -8.46 -3.62
CA THR A 108 -8.60 -8.41 -3.63
C THR A 108 -9.12 -7.08 -4.17
N ALA A 109 -8.62 -5.94 -3.72
CA ALA A 109 -9.13 -4.64 -4.18
C ALA A 109 -8.80 -4.34 -5.64
N PHE A 110 -7.64 -4.76 -6.16
CA PHE A 110 -7.32 -4.59 -7.58
C PHE A 110 -8.17 -5.50 -8.46
N ILE A 111 -8.38 -6.75 -8.04
CA ILE A 111 -9.30 -7.68 -8.70
C ILE A 111 -10.69 -7.07 -8.72
N GLY A 112 -11.19 -6.56 -7.59
CA GLY A 112 -12.50 -5.90 -7.50
C GLY A 112 -12.63 -4.67 -8.40
N VAL A 113 -11.61 -3.82 -8.46
CA VAL A 113 -11.59 -2.66 -9.38
C VAL A 113 -11.75 -3.09 -10.85
N LEU A 114 -11.14 -4.21 -11.24
CA LEU A 114 -11.18 -4.73 -12.60
C LEU A 114 -12.49 -5.48 -12.90
N ASP A 115 -12.98 -6.30 -11.98
CA ASP A 115 -14.22 -7.08 -12.11
C ASP A 115 -15.46 -6.17 -12.14
N LEU A 116 -15.45 -5.08 -11.38
CA LEU A 116 -16.52 -4.08 -11.33
C LEU A 116 -16.35 -2.94 -12.35
N GLU A 117 -15.31 -3.00 -13.20
CA GLU A 117 -14.98 -2.00 -14.20
C GLU A 117 -14.90 -0.55 -13.67
N LEU A 118 -14.45 -0.37 -12.43
CA LEU A 118 -14.39 0.95 -11.79
C LEU A 118 -13.42 1.91 -12.51
N THR A 119 -12.49 1.38 -13.29
CA THR A 119 -11.60 2.15 -14.17
C THR A 119 -12.34 2.99 -15.22
N ASN A 120 -13.62 2.72 -15.48
CA ASN A 120 -14.45 3.51 -16.41
C ASN A 120 -14.81 4.89 -15.85
N SER A 121 -14.84 5.05 -14.52
CA SER A 121 -15.23 6.29 -13.86
C SER A 121 -14.12 6.89 -12.97
N VAL A 122 -13.06 6.13 -12.68
CA VAL A 122 -11.96 6.55 -11.80
C VAL A 122 -10.62 6.52 -12.53
N ASP A 123 -9.91 7.64 -12.50
CA ASP A 123 -8.61 7.77 -13.15
C ASP A 123 -7.48 7.21 -12.30
N TYR A 124 -7.58 7.38 -10.98
CA TYR A 124 -6.55 6.95 -10.04
C TYR A 124 -7.10 6.37 -8.75
N PHE A 125 -6.44 5.32 -8.28
CA PHE A 125 -6.72 4.65 -7.03
C PHE A 125 -5.53 4.79 -6.09
N PHE A 126 -5.76 5.26 -4.87
CA PHE A 126 -4.81 5.09 -3.78
C PHE A 126 -5.12 3.77 -3.09
N TYR A 127 -4.34 2.74 -3.38
CA TYR A 127 -4.47 1.44 -2.74
C TYR A 127 -3.88 1.48 -1.34
N ILE A 128 -4.62 0.94 -0.37
CA ILE A 128 -4.17 0.83 1.01
C ILE A 128 -4.74 -0.44 1.67
N HIS A 129 -3.95 -1.07 2.54
CA HIS A 129 -4.38 -2.26 3.30
C HIS A 129 -5.14 -1.85 4.56
N ASP A 130 -6.08 -2.68 5.01
CA ASP A 130 -6.91 -2.44 6.19
C ASP A 130 -6.16 -2.30 7.52
N THR A 131 -4.94 -2.83 7.64
CA THR A 131 -4.09 -2.69 8.84
C THR A 131 -3.31 -1.38 8.87
N THR A 132 -3.89 -0.32 8.31
CA THR A 132 -3.28 1.01 8.27
C THR A 132 -4.16 2.03 8.97
N VAL A 133 -3.56 3.14 9.41
CA VAL A 133 -4.26 4.28 9.99
C VAL A 133 -3.61 5.55 9.46
N ILE A 134 -4.44 6.53 9.10
CA ILE A 134 -3.98 7.88 8.78
C ILE A 134 -3.74 8.63 10.08
N ASN A 135 -2.57 9.26 10.23
CA ASN A 135 -2.21 9.99 11.45
C ASN A 135 -1.92 11.48 11.21
N SER A 136 -2.12 11.99 9.99
CA SER A 136 -1.81 13.38 9.66
C SER A 136 -2.59 13.91 8.46
N LYS A 137 -2.90 15.21 8.47
CA LYS A 137 -3.43 15.96 7.30
C LYS A 137 -2.46 15.97 6.10
N LYS A 138 -1.21 15.56 6.29
CA LYS A 138 -0.25 15.33 5.19
C LYS A 138 -0.81 14.34 4.17
N PHE A 139 -1.51 13.30 4.61
CA PHE A 139 -2.12 12.32 3.73
C PHE A 139 -3.05 12.99 2.74
N THR A 140 -4.01 13.77 3.24
CA THR A 140 -5.02 14.45 2.43
C THR A 140 -4.43 15.46 1.47
N ASN A 141 -3.36 16.17 1.88
CA ASN A 141 -2.60 17.03 0.97
C ASN A 141 -1.97 16.22 -0.17
N VAL A 142 -1.37 15.06 0.13
CA VAL A 142 -0.82 14.17 -0.90
C VAL A 142 -1.96 13.59 -1.75
N PHE A 143 -3.02 13.06 -1.16
CA PHE A 143 -4.15 12.47 -1.88
C PHE A 143 -4.76 13.44 -2.90
N TYR A 144 -5.16 14.63 -2.48
CA TYR A 144 -5.84 15.58 -3.37
C TYR A 144 -4.86 16.39 -4.22
N LYS A 145 -3.85 17.02 -3.60
CA LYS A 145 -3.03 18.04 -4.29
C LYS A 145 -1.89 17.46 -5.09
N TYR A 146 -1.51 16.21 -4.83
CA TYR A 146 -0.38 15.65 -5.52
C TYR A 146 -0.69 15.45 -7.01
N PRO A 147 0.11 16.05 -7.90
CA PRO A 147 -0.14 15.99 -9.32
C PRO A 147 0.22 14.61 -9.83
N VAL A 148 -0.81 13.82 -10.08
CA VAL A 148 -0.63 12.55 -10.74
C VAL A 148 -0.41 12.88 -12.21
N LYS A 149 0.86 12.90 -12.62
CA LYS A 149 1.25 13.07 -14.02
C LYS A 149 0.83 11.79 -14.77
N LYS A 150 1.09 11.72 -16.09
CA LYS A 150 0.92 10.52 -16.95
C LYS A 150 1.67 9.25 -16.49
N GLN A 151 2.12 9.19 -15.24
CA GLN A 151 2.80 8.06 -14.64
C GLN A 151 1.76 7.05 -14.15
N HIS A 152 2.08 5.79 -14.38
CA HIS A 152 1.19 4.67 -14.16
C HIS A 152 1.03 4.32 -12.67
N ALA A 153 2.09 4.42 -11.87
CA ALA A 153 2.00 4.08 -10.45
C ALA A 153 3.04 4.80 -9.59
N TYR A 154 2.71 5.04 -8.32
CA TYR A 154 3.57 5.69 -7.31
C TYR A 154 3.59 4.85 -6.03
N SER A 155 4.72 4.19 -5.77
CA SER A 155 4.95 3.52 -4.48
C SER A 155 5.25 4.54 -3.38
N ILE A 156 4.82 4.21 -2.16
CA ILE A 156 5.01 5.05 -0.98
C ILE A 156 6.39 4.93 -0.31
N GLY A 157 7.23 3.98 -0.74
CA GLY A 157 8.52 3.69 -0.09
C GLY A 157 9.61 3.21 -1.06
N THR A 158 10.83 3.08 -0.54
CA THR A 158 12.00 2.52 -1.27
C THR A 158 12.09 1.00 -1.18
N PHE A 159 11.36 0.40 -0.25
CA PHE A 159 11.28 -1.03 -0.01
C PHE A 159 9.84 -1.50 -0.16
N ILE A 160 9.68 -2.82 -0.11
CA ILE A 160 8.44 -3.55 -0.27
C ILE A 160 7.27 -2.81 0.41
N SER A 161 6.38 -2.22 -0.39
CA SER A 161 5.29 -1.36 0.09
C SER A 161 4.00 -2.11 0.40
N MET A 162 3.98 -3.44 0.22
CA MET A 162 2.78 -4.28 0.15
C MET A 162 1.69 -3.64 -0.72
N ASN A 163 2.08 -3.20 -1.92
CA ASN A 163 1.18 -2.56 -2.88
C ASN A 163 0.50 -1.26 -2.39
N ILE A 164 0.95 -0.61 -1.31
CA ILE A 164 0.39 0.68 -0.91
C ILE A 164 0.90 1.78 -1.85
N GLY A 165 -0.02 2.57 -2.42
CA GLY A 165 0.35 3.71 -3.26
C GLY A 165 -0.70 4.09 -4.29
N PHE A 166 -0.32 5.00 -5.19
CA PHE A 166 -1.21 5.41 -6.28
C PHE A 166 -1.05 4.53 -7.50
N TYR A 167 -2.17 4.18 -8.11
CA TYR A 167 -2.26 3.39 -9.34
C TYR A 167 -3.20 4.09 -10.30
N SER A 168 -2.74 4.35 -11.52
CA SER A 168 -3.58 4.86 -12.59
C SER A 168 -4.43 3.74 -13.18
N LYS A 169 -5.58 4.09 -13.77
CA LYS A 169 -6.39 3.14 -14.52
C LYS A 169 -5.57 2.45 -15.62
N GLU A 170 -4.68 3.18 -16.30
CA GLU A 170 -3.82 2.62 -17.35
C GLU A 170 -2.83 1.59 -16.77
N SER A 171 -2.34 1.79 -15.54
CA SER A 171 -1.50 0.80 -14.85
C SER A 171 -2.26 -0.48 -14.56
N LEU A 172 -3.47 -0.36 -14.03
CA LEU A 172 -4.31 -1.52 -13.69
C LEU A 172 -4.72 -2.28 -14.97
N ILE A 173 -5.14 -1.58 -16.02
CA ILE A 173 -5.49 -2.18 -17.31
C ILE A 173 -4.28 -2.89 -17.92
N LYS A 174 -3.11 -2.23 -17.95
CA LYS A 174 -1.87 -2.84 -18.50
C LYS A 174 -1.48 -4.11 -17.74
N ASN A 175 -1.68 -4.14 -16.42
CA ASN A 175 -1.35 -5.28 -15.58
C ASN A 175 -2.55 -6.22 -15.36
N LYS A 176 -3.67 -6.06 -16.09
CA LYS A 176 -4.90 -6.84 -15.87
C LYS A 176 -4.64 -8.33 -15.86
N THR A 177 -3.91 -8.87 -16.85
CA THR A 177 -3.60 -10.31 -16.92
C THR A 177 -2.89 -10.81 -15.66
N LEU A 178 -1.89 -10.06 -15.17
CA LEU A 178 -1.14 -10.39 -13.96
C LEU A 178 -2.02 -10.32 -12.70
N ILE A 179 -2.82 -9.26 -12.58
CA ILE A 179 -3.71 -9.07 -11.43
C ILE A 179 -4.75 -10.19 -11.39
N MET A 180 -5.37 -10.49 -12.54
CA MET A 180 -6.40 -11.52 -12.64
C MET A 180 -5.84 -12.93 -12.46
N SER A 181 -4.58 -13.19 -12.83
CA SER A 181 -3.94 -14.49 -12.54
C SER A 181 -3.74 -14.76 -11.05
N ALA A 182 -3.79 -13.73 -10.20
CA ALA A 182 -3.72 -13.88 -8.75
C ALA A 182 -5.10 -14.14 -8.11
N LYS A 183 -6.20 -14.12 -8.87
CA LYS A 183 -7.55 -14.39 -8.35
C LYS A 183 -7.64 -15.83 -7.86
N ASN A 184 -7.88 -15.99 -6.56
CA ASN A 184 -8.03 -17.27 -5.90
C ASN A 184 -9.50 -17.49 -5.51
N THR A 185 -10.10 -18.57 -5.99
CA THR A 185 -11.46 -19.00 -5.60
C THR A 185 -11.44 -20.28 -4.76
N ASP A 186 -10.25 -20.76 -4.37
CA ASP A 186 -10.12 -21.84 -3.40
C ASP A 186 -10.13 -21.27 -1.97
N TYR A 187 -11.22 -21.56 -1.24
CA TYR A 187 -11.45 -21.13 0.14
C TYR A 187 -10.85 -22.10 1.16
N SER A 188 -10.22 -23.20 0.72
CA SER A 188 -9.47 -24.09 1.58
C SER A 188 -8.30 -23.35 2.24
N ARG A 189 -7.87 -23.85 3.40
CA ARG A 189 -6.69 -23.31 4.09
C ARG A 189 -5.44 -23.32 3.20
N GLN A 190 -5.30 -24.34 2.36
CA GLN A 190 -4.19 -24.46 1.43
C GLN A 190 -4.28 -23.43 0.29
N GLY A 191 -5.46 -23.22 -0.28
CA GLY A 191 -5.69 -22.20 -1.30
C GLY A 191 -5.37 -20.79 -0.79
N VAL A 192 -5.84 -20.45 0.41
CA VAL A 192 -5.50 -19.17 1.08
C VAL A 192 -4.00 -19.04 1.31
N TYR A 193 -3.35 -20.11 1.77
CA TYR A 193 -1.90 -20.12 1.98
C TYR A 193 -1.15 -19.89 0.68
N ASN A 194 -1.47 -20.62 -0.38
CA ASN A 194 -0.86 -20.47 -1.70
C ASN A 194 -1.06 -19.06 -2.26
N SER A 195 -2.26 -18.51 -2.10
CA SER A 195 -2.58 -17.15 -2.51
C SER A 195 -1.76 -16.10 -1.76
N LYS A 196 -1.50 -16.32 -0.46
CA LYS A 196 -0.63 -15.45 0.35
C LYS A 196 0.84 -15.54 -0.07
N VAL A 197 1.33 -16.74 -0.38
CA VAL A 197 2.70 -16.93 -0.91
C VAL A 197 2.85 -16.20 -2.23
N LEU A 198 1.90 -16.39 -3.15
CA LEU A 198 1.87 -15.68 -4.42
C LEU A 198 1.78 -14.16 -4.21
N GLY A 199 0.97 -13.71 -3.25
CA GLY A 199 0.82 -12.30 -2.87
C GLY A 199 2.16 -11.66 -2.47
N PHE A 200 2.94 -12.37 -1.65
CA PHE A 200 4.29 -11.99 -1.24
C PHE A 200 5.29 -11.98 -2.41
N GLU A 201 5.26 -12.98 -3.29
CA GLU A 201 6.15 -13.02 -4.46
C GLU A 201 5.84 -11.92 -5.47
N MET A 202 4.55 -11.65 -5.68
CA MET A 202 4.03 -10.61 -6.56
C MET A 202 4.00 -9.23 -5.90
N GLU A 203 4.55 -9.10 -4.70
CA GLU A 203 4.52 -7.86 -3.96
C GLU A 203 5.27 -6.76 -4.72
N ASP A 204 4.58 -5.63 -4.91
CA ASP A 204 4.99 -4.53 -5.75
C ASP A 204 5.23 -4.90 -7.23
N ALA A 205 4.79 -6.07 -7.71
CA ALA A 205 4.95 -6.49 -9.11
C ALA A 205 4.27 -5.52 -10.08
N ILE A 206 3.10 -4.98 -9.71
CA ILE A 206 2.41 -3.94 -10.49
C ILE A 206 3.27 -2.69 -10.57
N PHE A 207 3.92 -2.29 -9.46
CA PHE A 207 4.89 -1.21 -9.50
C PHE A 207 6.02 -1.59 -10.46
N LYS A 208 6.69 -2.75 -10.26
CA LYS A 208 7.83 -3.30 -11.05
C LYS A 208 7.57 -3.28 -12.56
N ASN A 209 6.37 -3.68 -12.98
CA ASN A 209 5.94 -3.70 -14.38
C ASN A 209 5.47 -2.35 -14.92
N SER A 210 5.22 -1.39 -14.03
CA SER A 210 4.91 0.01 -14.37
C SER A 210 6.17 0.89 -14.49
N PHE A 211 7.36 0.42 -14.06
CA PHE A 211 8.61 1.21 -14.03
C PHE A 211 9.23 1.58 -15.38
N LYS A 212 8.67 1.20 -16.54
CA LYS A 212 9.17 1.74 -17.83
C LYS A 212 9.07 3.28 -17.91
N TYR A 213 8.25 3.92 -17.05
CA TYR A 213 8.11 5.37 -16.95
C TYR A 213 8.55 5.88 -15.57
N ARG A 214 9.86 5.80 -15.29
CA ARG A 214 10.49 6.27 -14.05
C ARG A 214 10.32 7.78 -13.86
N LYS A 215 9.33 8.16 -13.06
CA LYS A 215 9.57 9.08 -11.95
C LYS A 215 8.84 8.52 -10.76
N THR A 216 9.41 7.49 -10.13
CA THR A 216 9.05 7.18 -8.74
C THR A 216 9.36 8.43 -7.97
N ILE A 217 8.34 9.23 -7.69
CA ILE A 217 8.53 10.35 -6.80
C ILE A 217 8.51 9.71 -5.42
N PHE A 218 9.72 9.53 -4.92
CA PHE A 218 9.95 9.12 -3.56
C PHE A 218 9.33 10.16 -2.65
N LEU A 219 8.22 9.80 -1.99
CA LEU A 219 7.56 10.71 -1.05
C LEU A 219 8.33 10.84 0.28
N GLY A 220 9.49 10.20 0.40
CA GLY A 220 10.48 10.47 1.44
C GLY A 220 11.33 9.24 1.75
N TYR A 221 12.59 9.46 2.09
CA TYR A 221 13.49 8.44 2.63
C TYR A 221 13.24 8.36 4.15
N SER A 222 12.53 7.35 4.61
CA SER A 222 12.55 6.99 6.03
C SER A 222 12.42 5.49 6.14
N PHE A 223 13.41 4.85 6.76
CA PHE A 223 13.19 3.55 7.39
C PHE A 223 12.01 3.73 8.35
N PRO A 224 10.99 2.87 8.31
CA PRO A 224 9.91 2.96 9.27
C PRO A 224 10.51 2.87 10.67
N ILE A 225 10.12 3.78 11.57
CA ILE A 225 10.39 3.60 12.99
C ILE A 225 9.56 2.40 13.40
N VAL A 226 10.22 1.30 13.73
CA VAL A 226 9.59 0.04 14.12
C VAL A 226 9.36 0.07 15.63
N ASN A 227 8.09 0.20 16.03
CA ASN A 227 7.67 0.05 17.42
C ASN A 227 6.82 -1.22 17.54
N LYS A 228 6.99 -1.96 18.63
CA LYS A 228 6.02 -2.98 19.03
C LYS A 228 4.82 -2.27 19.67
N THR A 229 3.62 -2.62 19.23
CA THR A 229 2.38 -2.02 19.74
C THR A 229 1.25 -3.04 19.75
N ILE A 230 0.16 -2.76 20.46
CA ILE A 230 -1.06 -3.56 20.41
C ILE A 230 -2.02 -2.92 19.41
N TYR A 231 -2.35 -3.64 18.34
CA TYR A 231 -3.35 -3.24 17.35
C TYR A 231 -4.38 -4.35 17.19
N VAL A 232 -5.66 -4.01 17.42
CA VAL A 232 -6.78 -4.97 17.37
C VAL A 232 -6.54 -6.18 18.31
N GLY A 233 -6.04 -5.89 19.52
CA GLY A 233 -5.79 -6.90 20.55
C GLY A 233 -4.59 -7.82 20.29
N GLN A 234 -3.75 -7.54 19.29
CA GLN A 234 -2.56 -8.34 18.97
C GLN A 234 -1.30 -7.49 18.94
N GLU A 235 -0.16 -8.07 19.34
CA GLU A 235 1.15 -7.43 19.14
C GLU A 235 1.45 -7.31 17.64
N ARG A 236 1.80 -6.10 17.21
CA ARG A 236 2.12 -5.76 15.83
C ARG A 236 3.38 -4.89 15.78
N ILE A 237 4.06 -4.96 14.64
CA ILE A 237 5.09 -4.01 14.24
C ILE A 237 4.39 -2.80 13.62
N GLU A 238 4.51 -1.64 14.25
CA GLU A 238 4.10 -0.36 13.66
C GLU A 238 5.20 0.16 12.74
N GLU A 239 4.86 0.46 11.49
CA GLU A 239 5.70 1.17 10.53
C GLU A 239 5.11 2.57 10.26
N ASN A 240 5.92 3.60 10.46
CA ASN A 240 5.51 4.99 10.29
C ASN A 240 6.03 5.60 8.98
N PHE A 241 5.12 5.85 8.02
CA PHE A 241 5.38 6.61 6.80
C PHE A 241 5.13 8.11 7.05
N LYS A 242 6.02 8.74 7.84
CA LYS A 242 5.88 10.10 8.38
C LYS A 242 5.60 11.19 7.33
N TYR A 243 6.09 11.00 6.10
CA TYR A 243 5.90 11.96 5.01
C TYR A 243 4.50 11.90 4.39
N LEU A 244 3.86 10.74 4.47
CA LEU A 244 2.49 10.53 4.02
C LEU A 244 1.48 10.67 5.15
N GLY A 245 1.92 10.54 6.39
CA GLY A 245 0.99 10.50 7.52
C GLY A 245 0.22 9.19 7.60
N ILE A 246 0.89 8.07 7.32
CA ILE A 246 0.32 6.72 7.38
C ILE A 246 1.10 5.92 8.42
N LEU A 247 0.38 5.25 9.31
CA LEU A 247 0.87 4.16 10.16
C LEU A 247 0.39 2.84 9.57
N LYS A 248 1.24 1.82 9.60
CA LYS A 248 0.92 0.47 9.15
C LYS A 248 1.28 -0.53 10.22
N TYR A 249 0.35 -1.42 10.52
CA TYR A 249 0.51 -2.46 11.53
C TYR A 249 0.75 -3.80 10.84
N LYS A 250 1.97 -4.31 10.93
CA LYS A 250 2.39 -5.61 10.39
C LYS A 250 2.38 -6.67 11.48
N ALA A 251 2.10 -7.91 11.13
CA ALA A 251 2.32 -9.02 12.04
C ALA A 251 3.79 -9.03 12.46
N ASN A 252 4.07 -9.30 13.74
CA ASN A 252 5.44 -9.46 14.20
C ASN A 252 6.03 -10.71 13.52
N SER A 253 6.99 -10.52 12.62
CA SER A 253 7.63 -11.62 11.89
C SER A 253 8.52 -12.46 12.79
N ASP A 254 8.81 -12.06 14.04
CA ASP A 254 9.43 -12.95 15.04
C ASP A 254 8.53 -14.17 15.37
N HIS A 255 7.25 -14.14 14.96
CA HIS A 255 6.42 -15.33 14.79
C HIS A 255 6.65 -16.06 13.45
N VAL A 256 7.90 -16.20 12.98
CA VAL A 256 8.26 -17.27 12.01
C VAL A 256 7.93 -18.66 12.58
N GLY A 257 7.70 -18.76 13.90
CA GLY A 257 7.18 -19.96 14.54
C GLY A 257 5.75 -20.32 14.12
N LYS A 258 5.61 -20.97 12.96
CA LYS A 258 4.66 -22.06 12.59
C LYS A 258 4.38 -22.17 11.07
N TYR A 259 5.30 -21.78 10.19
CA TYR A 259 5.39 -22.46 8.88
C TYR A 259 6.18 -23.77 9.04
N LYS A 260 5.85 -24.59 10.05
CA LYS A 260 6.27 -25.98 10.07
C LYS A 260 5.36 -26.71 9.11
N ILE A 261 5.88 -27.00 7.92
CA ILE A 261 5.36 -28.05 7.06
C ILE A 261 5.22 -29.28 7.95
N THR A 262 4.00 -29.64 8.28
CA THR A 262 3.70 -31.01 8.71
C THR A 262 3.01 -31.60 7.50
N LEU A 263 3.80 -32.25 6.64
CA LEU A 263 3.23 -33.20 5.70
C LEU A 263 2.65 -34.30 6.58
N THR A 264 1.33 -34.37 6.67
CA THR A 264 0.67 -35.58 7.13
C THR A 264 0.28 -36.33 5.87
N ASP A 265 0.85 -37.53 5.74
CA ASP A 265 0.42 -38.56 4.79
C ASP A 265 -1.06 -38.90 4.97
#